data_AF-A0A7Y2VL19-F1
#
_entry.id   AF-A0A7Y2VL19-F1
#
_cell.length_a   1.000
_cell.length_b   1.000
_cell.length_c   1.000
_cell.angle_alpha   90.00
_cell.angle_beta   90.00
_cell.angle_gamma   90.00
#
_symmetry.space_group_name_H-M   'P 1'
#
loop_
_entity.id
_entity.type
_entity.pdbx_description
1 polymer ?
#
loop_
_entity_poly.entity_id
_entity_poly.type
_entity_poly.pdbx_seq_one_letter_code
_entity_poly.pdbx_strand_id
1 'polypeptide(L)'
;MNMYKKYEIAMAEANSYEEWLAAAMILDHLDGLDKWRESNESEDYDWKLLASRVRLLRRLRKQKDLDQLIFRLREELHGNLGNMANPHLYQHARSGTKKLINNYIDEVCEALILLCDSDVKTLPPMRKRIFLKRAARSFGRSALLLSGGASLGLFHMGVIKELEEQGILPRVVTGASAGSIVAGILATHTDEEMEALYERNDWHFEWVRLFRPNDIMRERGVLDQKVLQQCINENISDMTFLEAYRHTNRILNISVSPADSHQFPRLLNYLTAPNVLVRRAALASAAIPGIFPPVQLRARNFAGKSVAYMPQNRWIDGSVHSDIPKEKVNRLHNINHYIVSQTNPHVVPFLSEEIEDTGLLPFIQDVIIKAPMVQIEHLLELVKTHFNIPGLDSVIKKAHAVASQTYSGDITIYPERNLLSVTRMFNNLGPEQMEAMMLEGRRATWPKIERIRNTTQISRTFDDCLHRMSEQYRYVKRRSPR
;
A
#
# COMPACT_ATOMS: atom_id res chain seq x y z
N MET A 1 -2.09 -15.33 -37.77
CA MET A 1 -2.63 -14.75 -36.52
C MET A 1 -2.82 -13.26 -36.74
N ASN A 2 -4.02 -12.71 -36.48
CA ASN A 2 -4.26 -11.26 -36.60
C ASN A 2 -3.23 -10.50 -35.74
N MET A 3 -2.67 -9.41 -36.26
CA MET A 3 -1.65 -8.60 -35.57
C MET A 3 -2.14 -8.14 -34.20
N TYR A 4 -3.42 -7.79 -34.08
CA TYR A 4 -4.06 -7.44 -32.81
C TYR A 4 -3.98 -8.59 -31.79
N LYS A 5 -4.47 -9.79 -32.16
CA LYS A 5 -4.46 -10.98 -31.31
C LYS A 5 -3.04 -11.41 -30.90
N LYS A 6 -2.04 -11.16 -31.75
CA LYS A 6 -0.63 -11.40 -31.42
C LYS A 6 -0.19 -10.58 -30.20
N TYR A 7 -0.53 -9.29 -30.17
CA TYR A 7 -0.13 -8.41 -29.07
C TYR A 7 -1.01 -8.53 -27.82
N GLU A 8 -2.27 -8.96 -27.95
CA GLU A 8 -3.08 -9.37 -26.79
C GLU A 8 -2.44 -10.54 -26.04
N ILE A 9 -1.99 -11.57 -26.78
CA ILE A 9 -1.31 -12.72 -26.19
C ILE A 9 0.04 -12.30 -25.59
N ALA A 10 0.83 -11.49 -26.31
CA ALA A 10 2.10 -10.99 -25.79
C ALA A 10 1.94 -10.18 -24.49
N MET A 11 0.88 -9.38 -24.38
CA MET A 11 0.57 -8.62 -23.17
C MET A 11 0.15 -9.53 -22.01
N ALA A 12 -0.66 -10.56 -22.27
CA ALA A 12 -1.11 -11.52 -21.25
C ALA A 12 0.01 -12.47 -20.77
N GLU A 13 0.94 -12.82 -21.65
CA GLU A 13 2.05 -13.74 -21.37
C GLU A 13 3.34 -13.02 -20.94
N ALA A 14 3.35 -11.68 -20.88
CA ALA A 14 4.51 -10.89 -20.48
C ALA A 14 5.06 -11.30 -19.10
N ASN A 15 6.39 -11.27 -18.94
CA ASN A 15 7.09 -11.60 -17.70
C ASN A 15 7.77 -10.39 -17.05
N SER A 16 7.74 -9.24 -17.72
CA SER A 16 8.24 -7.95 -17.24
C SER A 16 7.29 -6.82 -17.63
N TYR A 17 7.38 -5.71 -16.91
CA TYR A 17 6.63 -4.51 -17.26
C TYR A 17 7.02 -3.97 -18.63
N GLU A 18 8.30 -4.06 -19.02
CA GLU A 18 8.81 -3.58 -20.30
C GLU A 18 8.18 -4.34 -21.48
N GLU A 19 8.07 -5.67 -21.38
CA GLU A 19 7.38 -6.51 -22.37
C GLU A 19 5.88 -6.17 -22.43
N TRP A 20 5.24 -6.05 -21.27
CA TRP A 20 3.83 -5.70 -21.16
C TRP A 20 3.56 -4.32 -21.78
N LEU A 21 4.39 -3.32 -21.46
CA LEU A 21 4.27 -1.95 -21.94
C LEU A 21 4.49 -1.88 -23.45
N ALA A 22 5.47 -2.60 -23.98
CA ALA A 22 5.73 -2.64 -25.42
C ALA A 22 4.51 -3.21 -26.18
N ALA A 23 3.91 -4.29 -25.70
CA ALA A 23 2.69 -4.84 -26.28
C ALA A 23 1.49 -3.87 -26.14
N ALA A 24 1.33 -3.26 -24.96
CA ALA A 24 0.28 -2.28 -24.68
C ALA A 24 0.36 -1.05 -25.59
N MET A 25 1.57 -0.51 -25.83
CA MET A 25 1.79 0.63 -26.73
C MET A 25 1.42 0.30 -28.17
N ILE A 26 1.71 -0.91 -28.64
CA ILE A 26 1.35 -1.32 -30.00
C ILE A 26 -0.16 -1.48 -30.14
N LEU A 27 -0.83 -2.08 -29.16
CA LEU A 27 -2.30 -2.16 -29.13
C LEU A 27 -2.92 -0.76 -29.11
N ASP A 28 -2.42 0.13 -28.26
CA ASP A 28 -2.88 1.52 -28.20
C ASP A 28 -2.70 2.26 -29.53
N HIS A 29 -1.60 2.01 -30.26
CA HIS A 29 -1.38 2.58 -31.58
C HIS A 29 -2.36 2.03 -32.63
N LEU A 30 -2.63 0.72 -32.61
CA LEU A 30 -3.62 0.09 -33.50
C LEU A 30 -5.04 0.64 -33.26
N ASP A 31 -5.36 0.96 -32.00
CA ASP A 31 -6.64 1.55 -31.58
C ASP A 31 -6.68 3.09 -31.75
N GLY A 32 -5.55 3.73 -32.11
CA GLY A 32 -5.42 5.19 -32.23
C GLY A 32 -5.42 5.95 -30.90
N LEU A 33 -5.22 5.24 -29.79
CA LEU A 33 -5.22 5.78 -28.43
C LEU A 33 -3.93 6.56 -28.11
N ASP A 34 -2.85 6.34 -28.86
CA ASP A 34 -1.64 7.16 -28.81
C ASP A 34 -1.93 8.64 -29.15
N LYS A 35 -2.72 8.89 -30.20
CA LYS A 35 -3.17 10.23 -30.58
C LYS A 35 -4.06 10.86 -29.52
N TRP A 36 -4.90 10.05 -28.87
CA TRP A 36 -5.71 10.52 -27.75
C TRP A 36 -4.82 10.96 -26.57
N ARG A 37 -3.73 10.24 -26.28
CA ARG A 37 -2.80 10.65 -25.21
C ARG A 37 -2.09 11.96 -25.50
N GLU A 38 -1.74 12.20 -26.77
CA GLU A 38 -1.10 13.44 -27.23
C GLU A 38 -2.09 14.63 -27.28
N SER A 39 -3.39 14.36 -27.47
CA SER A 39 -4.39 15.42 -27.43
C SER A 39 -4.67 15.86 -25.99
N ASN A 40 -4.63 17.17 -25.75
CA ASN A 40 -4.93 17.72 -24.43
C ASN A 40 -6.42 17.56 -24.08
N GLU A 41 -7.31 17.58 -25.06
CA GLU A 41 -8.76 17.66 -24.84
C GLU A 41 -9.34 16.34 -24.28
N SER A 42 -10.16 16.46 -23.25
CA SER A 42 -11.02 15.41 -22.68
C SER A 42 -12.05 16.08 -21.77
N GLU A 43 -13.21 15.44 -21.60
CA GLU A 43 -14.28 15.88 -20.70
C GLU A 43 -14.01 15.50 -19.23
N ASP A 44 -13.07 14.57 -19.01
CA ASP A 44 -12.78 14.01 -17.69
C ASP A 44 -11.94 14.95 -16.80
N TYR A 45 -11.34 15.99 -17.39
CA TYR A 45 -10.49 16.97 -16.69
C TYR A 45 -10.44 18.35 -17.35
N ASP A 46 -10.15 19.39 -16.56
CA ASP A 46 -9.93 20.76 -17.05
C ASP A 46 -8.53 20.92 -17.65
N TRP A 47 -8.42 20.50 -18.90
CA TRP A 47 -7.18 20.58 -19.66
C TRP A 47 -6.72 22.02 -19.91
N LYS A 48 -7.63 22.99 -19.99
CA LYS A 48 -7.28 24.40 -20.22
C LYS A 48 -6.58 24.97 -18.99
N LEU A 49 -7.10 24.67 -17.81
CA LEU A 49 -6.46 25.00 -16.54
C LEU A 49 -5.08 24.36 -16.47
N LEU A 50 -4.93 23.05 -16.68
CA LEU A 50 -3.62 22.39 -16.62
C LEU A 50 -2.62 22.96 -17.62
N ALA A 51 -3.02 23.17 -18.88
CA ALA A 51 -2.16 23.75 -19.90
C ALA A 51 -1.72 25.19 -19.57
N SER A 52 -2.60 25.98 -18.94
CA SER A 52 -2.23 27.32 -18.45
C SER A 52 -1.18 27.23 -17.32
N ARG A 53 -1.31 26.26 -16.41
CA ARG A 53 -0.38 26.07 -15.29
C ARG A 53 0.98 25.58 -15.75
N VAL A 54 1.05 24.62 -16.67
CA VAL A 54 2.31 24.17 -17.27
C VAL A 54 3.07 25.34 -17.88
N ARG A 55 2.40 26.16 -18.70
CA ARG A 55 3.03 27.34 -19.32
C ARG A 55 3.54 28.33 -18.28
N LEU A 56 2.76 28.58 -17.23
CA LEU A 56 3.13 29.50 -16.16
C LEU A 56 4.36 28.98 -15.38
N LEU A 57 4.31 27.76 -14.84
CA LEU A 57 5.39 27.19 -14.05
C LEU A 57 6.69 27.09 -14.87
N ARG A 58 6.59 26.67 -16.13
CA ARG A 58 7.73 26.61 -17.06
C ARG A 58 8.37 27.97 -17.31
N ARG A 59 7.56 29.02 -17.48
CA ARG A 59 8.06 30.39 -17.64
C ARG A 59 8.80 30.84 -16.38
N LEU A 60 8.21 30.67 -15.20
CA LEU A 60 8.82 31.07 -13.93
C LEU A 60 10.11 30.29 -13.64
N ARG A 61 10.13 28.98 -13.92
CA ARG A 61 11.33 28.13 -13.78
C ARG A 61 12.45 28.59 -14.70
N LYS A 62 12.16 28.87 -15.99
CA LYS A 62 13.15 29.39 -16.95
C LYS A 62 13.71 30.75 -16.52
N GLN A 63 12.87 31.62 -15.96
CA GLN A 63 13.29 32.92 -15.41
C GLN A 63 14.00 32.80 -14.06
N LYS A 64 13.98 31.62 -13.42
CA LYS A 64 14.45 31.37 -12.06
C LYS A 64 13.82 32.31 -11.02
N ASP A 65 12.55 32.67 -11.24
CA ASP A 65 11.78 33.50 -10.30
C ASP A 65 11.28 32.64 -9.12
N LEU A 66 12.18 32.46 -8.14
CA LEU A 66 11.96 31.56 -7.01
C LEU A 66 10.82 32.04 -6.10
N ASP A 67 10.69 33.35 -5.92
CA ASP A 67 9.65 33.94 -5.06
C ASP A 67 8.27 33.69 -5.64
N GLN A 68 8.11 33.91 -6.94
CA GLN A 68 6.85 33.66 -7.62
C GLN A 68 6.53 32.16 -7.72
N LEU A 69 7.54 31.30 -7.89
CA LEU A 69 7.36 29.84 -7.80
C LEU A 69 6.85 29.40 -6.43
N ILE A 70 7.48 29.88 -5.34
CA ILE A 70 7.05 29.59 -3.97
C ILE A 70 5.61 30.05 -3.75
N PHE A 71 5.25 31.26 -4.22
CA PHE A 71 3.90 31.78 -4.11
C PHE A 71 2.89 30.86 -4.81
N ARG A 72 3.14 30.52 -6.09
CA ARG A 72 2.21 29.68 -6.87
C ARG A 72 2.08 28.27 -6.30
N LEU A 73 3.19 27.63 -5.94
CA LEU A 73 3.18 26.28 -5.38
C LEU A 73 2.54 26.23 -3.99
N ARG A 74 2.54 27.33 -3.21
CA ARG A 74 1.84 27.35 -1.92
C ARG A 74 0.32 27.48 -2.10
N GLU A 75 -0.12 28.34 -3.00
CA GLU A 75 -1.55 28.67 -3.13
C GLU A 75 -2.30 27.68 -4.03
N GLU A 76 -1.64 27.10 -5.02
CA GLU A 76 -2.31 26.40 -6.12
C GLU A 76 -2.06 24.88 -6.12
N LEU A 77 -1.06 24.37 -5.39
CA LEU A 77 -0.70 22.95 -5.42
C LEU A 77 -1.74 22.09 -4.69
N HIS A 78 -2.55 21.37 -5.48
CA HIS A 78 -3.55 20.42 -5.01
C HIS A 78 -3.38 19.06 -5.70
N GLY A 79 -3.68 17.98 -4.97
CA GLY A 79 -3.49 16.61 -5.44
C GLY A 79 -4.35 16.21 -6.65
N ASN A 80 -5.50 16.84 -6.84
CA ASN A 80 -6.41 16.58 -7.96
C ASN A 80 -6.80 17.87 -8.71
N LEU A 81 -5.80 18.67 -9.09
CA LEU A 81 -6.05 19.90 -9.84
C LEU A 81 -6.79 19.59 -11.16
N GLY A 82 -7.90 20.28 -11.40
CA GLY A 82 -8.66 20.14 -12.64
C GLY A 82 -9.18 18.71 -12.89
N ASN A 83 -9.34 17.89 -11.85
CA ASN A 83 -9.73 16.48 -11.96
C ASN A 83 -8.72 15.56 -12.70
N MET A 84 -7.42 15.91 -12.68
CA MET A 84 -6.37 15.14 -13.35
C MET A 84 -6.17 13.70 -12.83
N ALA A 85 -6.70 13.37 -11.65
CA ALA A 85 -6.62 12.04 -11.05
C ALA A 85 -7.84 11.14 -11.39
N ASN A 86 -8.74 11.59 -12.27
CA ASN A 86 -9.93 10.85 -12.69
C ASN A 86 -9.55 9.45 -13.23
N PRO A 87 -10.08 8.35 -12.65
CA PRO A 87 -9.78 6.98 -13.09
C PRO A 87 -10.00 6.74 -14.59
N HIS A 88 -11.01 7.36 -15.21
CA HIS A 88 -11.33 7.19 -16.63
C HIS A 88 -10.15 7.55 -17.55
N LEU A 89 -9.37 8.57 -17.16
CA LEU A 89 -8.17 9.01 -17.91
C LEU A 89 -7.06 7.97 -17.90
N TYR A 90 -7.08 7.02 -16.98
CA TYR A 90 -6.07 5.97 -16.84
C TYR A 90 -6.55 4.60 -17.34
N GLN A 91 -7.84 4.48 -17.66
CA GLN A 91 -8.42 3.27 -18.25
C GLN A 91 -8.60 3.38 -19.76
N HIS A 92 -8.54 4.59 -20.33
CA HIS A 92 -8.78 4.80 -21.76
C HIS A 92 -7.67 4.26 -22.66
N ALA A 93 -6.40 4.34 -22.23
CA ALA A 93 -5.26 3.76 -22.93
C ALA A 93 -4.47 2.84 -22.00
N ARG A 94 -3.93 1.75 -22.53
CA ARG A 94 -3.26 0.72 -21.74
C ARG A 94 -1.92 1.22 -21.20
N SER A 95 -1.18 1.96 -22.04
CA SER A 95 0.19 2.42 -21.77
C SER A 95 0.28 3.75 -20.99
N GLY A 96 -0.85 4.26 -20.46
CA GLY A 96 -0.88 5.43 -19.58
C GLY A 96 -1.97 6.45 -19.92
N THR A 97 -1.77 7.70 -19.51
CA THR A 97 -2.79 8.77 -19.61
C THR A 97 -2.37 9.91 -20.56
N LYS A 98 -3.14 11.01 -20.53
CA LYS A 98 -2.89 12.27 -21.23
C LYS A 98 -1.51 12.85 -20.90
N LYS A 99 -0.72 13.16 -21.92
CA LYS A 99 0.63 13.74 -21.76
C LYS A 99 0.62 15.07 -21.03
N LEU A 100 -0.46 15.83 -21.11
CA LEU A 100 -0.59 17.09 -20.36
C LEU A 100 -0.51 16.89 -18.84
N ILE A 101 -1.07 15.79 -18.33
CA ILE A 101 -1.04 15.45 -16.90
C ILE A 101 0.40 15.16 -16.48
N ASN A 102 1.12 14.33 -17.25
CA ASN A 102 2.54 14.06 -17.01
C ASN A 102 3.35 15.37 -17.02
N ASN A 103 3.19 16.20 -18.07
CA ASN A 103 3.87 17.49 -18.21
C ASN A 103 3.64 18.44 -17.02
N TYR A 104 2.44 18.46 -16.45
CA TYR A 104 2.13 19.26 -15.28
C TYR A 104 2.84 18.74 -14.03
N ILE A 105 2.74 17.44 -13.77
CA ILE A 105 3.37 16.78 -12.62
C ILE A 105 4.89 16.96 -12.69
N ASP A 106 5.50 16.71 -13.86
CA ASP A 106 6.93 16.89 -14.10
C ASP A 106 7.35 18.34 -13.85
N GLU A 107 6.62 19.32 -14.38
CA GLU A 107 6.96 20.74 -14.20
C GLU A 107 6.85 21.19 -12.72
N VAL A 108 5.91 20.62 -11.96
CA VAL A 108 5.83 20.83 -10.51
C VAL A 108 7.06 20.22 -9.82
N CYS A 109 7.43 19.00 -10.16
CA CYS A 109 8.58 18.31 -9.54
C CYS A 109 9.89 19.04 -9.85
N GLU A 110 10.10 19.44 -11.11
CA GLU A 110 11.24 20.25 -11.55
C GLU A 110 11.31 21.60 -10.83
N ALA A 111 10.16 22.25 -10.59
CA ALA A 111 10.11 23.48 -9.81
C ALA A 111 10.51 23.25 -8.33
N LEU A 112 10.05 22.15 -7.72
CA LEU A 112 10.43 21.78 -6.35
C LEU A 112 11.92 21.47 -6.24
N ILE A 113 12.48 20.74 -7.21
CA ILE A 113 13.91 20.42 -7.29
C ILE A 113 14.73 21.71 -7.44
N LEU A 114 14.34 22.62 -8.34
CA LEU A 114 15.01 23.93 -8.49
C LEU A 114 15.01 24.71 -7.16
N LEU A 115 13.90 24.74 -6.44
CA LEU A 115 13.80 25.42 -5.14
C LEU A 115 14.70 24.76 -4.09
N CYS A 116 14.74 23.43 -4.05
CA CYS A 116 15.63 22.67 -3.17
C CYS A 116 17.11 23.00 -3.45
N ASP A 117 17.51 22.98 -4.72
CA ASP A 117 18.91 23.02 -5.16
C ASP A 117 19.44 24.44 -5.44
N SER A 118 18.60 25.47 -5.31
CA SER A 118 19.00 26.88 -5.43
C SER A 118 20.12 27.29 -4.46
N ASP A 119 20.88 28.35 -4.76
CA ASP A 119 21.95 28.80 -3.86
C ASP A 119 21.40 29.42 -2.56
N VAL A 120 22.17 29.32 -1.47
CA VAL A 120 21.89 29.86 -0.14
C VAL A 120 21.69 31.38 -0.17
N LYS A 121 22.43 32.10 -1.03
CA LYS A 121 22.30 33.55 -1.19
C LYS A 121 20.95 33.95 -1.76
N THR A 122 20.45 33.18 -2.73
CA THR A 122 19.17 33.44 -3.40
C THR A 122 17.99 32.99 -2.54
N LEU A 123 18.10 31.84 -1.86
CA LEU A 123 17.04 31.31 -1.03
C LEU A 123 17.61 30.67 0.25
N PRO A 124 17.45 31.33 1.42
CA PRO A 124 18.03 30.82 2.66
C PRO A 124 17.50 29.43 3.04
N PRO A 125 18.36 28.54 3.60
CA PRO A 125 18.02 27.19 4.03
C PRO A 125 16.73 27.06 4.84
N MET A 126 16.53 27.97 5.79
CA MET A 126 15.35 27.94 6.65
C MET A 126 14.07 28.26 5.88
N ARG A 127 14.14 29.19 4.92
CA ARG A 127 12.99 29.55 4.07
C ARG A 127 12.59 28.37 3.18
N LYS A 128 13.56 27.69 2.56
CA LYS A 128 13.35 26.44 1.82
C LYS A 128 12.65 25.37 2.66
N ARG A 129 13.20 25.11 3.85
CA ARG A 129 12.71 24.04 4.73
C ARG A 129 11.29 24.32 5.22
N ILE A 130 10.99 25.57 5.56
CA ILE A 130 9.65 25.99 5.98
C ILE A 130 8.65 25.84 4.81
N PHE A 131 9.03 26.27 3.61
CA PHE A 131 8.21 26.11 2.41
C PHE A 131 7.93 24.62 2.14
N LEU A 132 8.97 23.81 1.94
CA LEU A 132 8.83 22.39 1.59
C LEU A 132 8.03 21.62 2.64
N LYS A 133 8.30 21.82 3.93
CA LYS A 133 7.53 21.15 5.00
C LYS A 133 6.06 21.52 4.99
N ARG A 134 5.73 22.80 4.78
CA ARG A 134 4.34 23.27 4.76
C ARG A 134 3.62 22.78 3.51
N ALA A 135 4.26 22.90 2.34
CA ALA A 135 3.71 22.45 1.07
C ALA A 135 3.48 20.93 1.07
N ALA A 136 4.47 20.14 1.50
CA ALA A 136 4.33 18.68 1.63
C ALA A 136 3.20 18.28 2.59
N ARG A 137 3.05 18.99 3.71
CA ARG A 137 1.95 18.73 4.66
C ARG A 137 0.59 19.09 4.08
N SER A 138 0.49 20.19 3.33
CA SER A 138 -0.76 20.58 2.67
C SER A 138 -1.14 19.64 1.53
N PHE A 139 -0.14 19.16 0.77
CA PHE A 139 -0.35 18.27 -0.37
C PHE A 139 -0.77 16.86 0.05
N GLY A 140 -0.16 16.34 1.14
CA GLY A 140 -0.35 14.97 1.57
C GLY A 140 0.68 14.00 0.97
N ARG A 141 0.40 12.70 1.07
CA ARG A 141 1.26 11.64 0.55
C ARG A 141 0.46 10.35 0.36
N SER A 142 1.04 9.45 -0.41
CA SER A 142 0.50 8.12 -0.64
C SER A 142 1.02 7.10 0.38
N ALA A 143 0.23 6.07 0.63
CA ALA A 143 0.65 4.88 1.38
C ALA A 143 0.28 3.59 0.64
N LEU A 144 1.11 2.56 0.79
CA LEU A 144 0.82 1.19 0.36
C LEU A 144 0.20 0.41 1.53
N LEU A 145 -0.98 -0.15 1.33
CA LEU A 145 -1.74 -0.89 2.33
C LEU A 145 -1.89 -2.34 1.85
N LEU A 146 -1.31 -3.28 2.60
CA LEU A 146 -1.33 -4.70 2.32
C LEU A 146 -2.38 -5.35 3.22
N SER A 147 -3.44 -5.87 2.61
CA SER A 147 -4.54 -6.52 3.33
C SER A 147 -4.13 -7.86 3.95
N GLY A 148 -5.04 -8.44 4.73
CA GLY A 148 -5.01 -9.88 4.98
C GLY A 148 -5.28 -10.72 3.73
N GLY A 149 -4.96 -12.02 3.81
CA GLY A 149 -5.14 -12.96 2.69
C GLY A 149 -4.51 -14.35 2.86
N ALA A 150 -4.13 -14.75 4.08
CA ALA A 150 -3.46 -16.02 4.36
C ALA A 150 -2.27 -16.29 3.43
N SER A 151 -2.27 -17.38 2.65
CA SER A 151 -1.13 -17.73 1.79
C SER A 151 -0.92 -16.82 0.56
N LEU A 152 -1.77 -15.82 0.34
CA LEU A 152 -1.60 -14.85 -0.75
C LEU A 152 -0.60 -13.75 -0.40
N GLY A 153 0.16 -13.87 0.69
CA GLY A 153 1.24 -12.93 1.03
C GLY A 153 2.25 -12.73 -0.10
N LEU A 154 2.50 -13.76 -0.92
CA LEU A 154 3.42 -13.69 -2.05
C LEU A 154 2.93 -12.81 -3.20
N PHE A 155 1.61 -12.67 -3.36
CA PHE A 155 1.04 -11.69 -4.28
C PHE A 155 1.47 -10.26 -3.91
N HIS A 156 1.41 -9.92 -2.62
CA HIS A 156 1.88 -8.62 -2.14
C HIS A 156 3.37 -8.41 -2.40
N MET A 157 4.18 -9.47 -2.31
CA MET A 157 5.61 -9.39 -2.64
C MET A 157 5.83 -9.05 -4.12
N GLY A 158 5.04 -9.64 -5.02
CA GLY A 158 5.03 -9.28 -6.44
C GLY A 158 4.68 -7.82 -6.69
N VAL A 159 3.64 -7.31 -6.01
CA VAL A 159 3.26 -5.90 -6.08
C VAL A 159 4.40 -5.00 -5.60
N ILE A 160 5.01 -5.31 -4.45
CA ILE A 160 6.12 -4.53 -3.89
C ILE A 160 7.31 -4.51 -4.83
N LYS A 161 7.71 -5.69 -5.33
CA LYS A 161 8.83 -5.82 -6.28
C LYS A 161 8.63 -4.92 -7.49
N GLU A 162 7.44 -4.96 -8.08
CA GLU A 162 7.14 -4.11 -9.25
C GLU A 162 7.18 -2.61 -8.90
N LEU A 163 6.64 -2.20 -7.75
CA LEU A 163 6.68 -0.81 -7.33
C LEU A 163 8.12 -0.33 -7.00
N GLU A 164 8.97 -1.21 -6.46
CA GLU A 164 10.40 -0.93 -6.21
C GLU A 164 11.19 -0.81 -7.50
N GLU A 165 11.06 -1.76 -8.43
CA GLU A 165 11.74 -1.74 -9.73
C GLU A 165 11.39 -0.48 -10.54
N GLN A 166 10.12 -0.03 -10.47
CA GLN A 166 9.68 1.20 -11.11
C GLN A 166 10.05 2.48 -10.34
N GLY A 167 10.62 2.33 -9.14
CA GLY A 167 11.00 3.42 -8.23
C GLY A 167 9.82 4.17 -7.62
N ILE A 168 8.60 3.63 -7.66
CA ILE A 168 7.35 4.29 -7.28
C ILE A 168 6.74 3.80 -5.96
N LEU A 169 7.44 2.93 -5.23
CA LEU A 169 7.00 2.42 -3.92
C LEU A 169 6.79 3.56 -2.91
N PRO A 170 5.59 3.69 -2.29
CA PRO A 170 5.37 4.65 -1.22
C PRO A 170 6.20 4.35 0.01
N ARG A 171 6.76 5.39 0.63
CA ARG A 171 7.53 5.29 1.87
C ARG A 171 6.72 4.80 3.07
N VAL A 172 5.41 5.03 3.08
CA VAL A 172 4.51 4.61 4.15
C VAL A 172 3.85 3.29 3.75
N VAL A 173 4.14 2.24 4.52
CA VAL A 173 3.61 0.90 4.29
C VAL A 173 2.80 0.47 5.51
N THR A 174 1.62 -0.08 5.28
CA THR A 174 0.76 -0.64 6.33
C THR A 174 0.42 -2.08 5.99
N GLY A 175 0.46 -2.96 6.97
CA GLY A 175 0.05 -4.34 6.79
C GLY A 175 -0.85 -4.85 7.92
N ALA A 176 -1.79 -5.72 7.56
CA ALA A 176 -2.60 -6.53 8.48
C ALA A 176 -2.49 -8.01 8.10
N SER A 177 -2.55 -8.91 9.08
CA SER A 177 -2.42 -10.36 8.85
C SER A 177 -1.20 -10.74 7.99
N ALA A 178 -1.36 -11.52 6.93
CA ALA A 178 -0.30 -11.85 5.97
C ALA A 178 0.42 -10.60 5.41
N GLY A 179 -0.32 -9.52 5.11
CA GLY A 179 0.25 -8.25 4.67
C GLY A 179 1.19 -7.61 5.72
N SER A 180 0.99 -7.88 7.02
CA SER A 180 1.91 -7.39 8.06
C SER A 180 3.26 -8.11 8.09
N ILE A 181 3.30 -9.37 7.65
CA ILE A 181 4.55 -10.13 7.50
C ILE A 181 5.33 -9.52 6.34
N VAL A 182 4.69 -9.38 5.17
CA VAL A 182 5.30 -8.82 3.96
C VAL A 182 5.75 -7.36 4.19
N ALA A 183 4.92 -6.53 4.82
CA ALA A 183 5.31 -5.17 5.20
C ALA A 183 6.49 -5.16 6.18
N GLY A 184 6.53 -6.10 7.12
CA GLY A 184 7.63 -6.28 8.06
C GLY A 184 8.94 -6.65 7.38
N ILE A 185 8.91 -7.53 6.37
CA ILE A 185 10.07 -7.87 5.53
C ILE A 185 10.58 -6.60 4.85
N LEU A 186 9.73 -5.94 4.06
CA LEU A 186 10.08 -4.73 3.30
C LEU A 186 10.66 -3.63 4.19
N ALA A 187 10.10 -3.41 5.38
CA ALA A 187 10.53 -2.33 6.25
C ALA A 187 11.79 -2.65 7.08
N THR A 188 12.20 -3.91 7.16
CA THR A 188 13.42 -4.33 7.89
C THR A 188 14.64 -4.51 6.99
N HIS A 189 14.45 -4.60 5.67
CA HIS A 189 15.53 -4.75 4.69
C HIS A 189 15.73 -3.45 3.90
N THR A 190 16.97 -3.06 3.62
CA THR A 190 17.27 -1.97 2.67
C THR A 190 16.95 -2.39 1.23
N ASP A 191 17.02 -1.47 0.29
CA ASP A 191 16.75 -1.75 -1.13
C ASP A 191 17.74 -2.82 -1.65
N GLU A 192 19.02 -2.75 -1.26
CA GLU A 192 20.04 -3.73 -1.64
C GLU A 192 19.81 -5.11 -1.00
N GLU A 193 19.34 -5.14 0.25
CA GLU A 193 19.02 -6.39 0.94
C GLU A 193 17.76 -7.04 0.35
N MET A 194 16.77 -6.24 -0.05
CA MET A 194 15.58 -6.73 -0.75
C MET A 194 15.95 -7.34 -2.11
N GLU A 195 16.82 -6.69 -2.88
CA GLU A 195 17.31 -7.22 -4.16
C GLU A 195 18.00 -8.57 -3.97
N ALA A 196 18.88 -8.69 -2.96
CA ALA A 196 19.54 -9.95 -2.65
C ALA A 196 18.55 -11.06 -2.24
N LEU A 197 17.46 -10.74 -1.54
CA LEU A 197 16.40 -11.69 -1.23
C LEU A 197 15.65 -12.13 -2.49
N TYR A 198 15.41 -11.22 -3.43
CA TYR A 198 14.80 -11.55 -4.72
C TYR A 198 15.69 -12.46 -5.57
N GLU A 199 16.99 -12.18 -5.69
CA GLU A 199 17.91 -12.96 -6.53
C GLU A 199 18.11 -14.39 -6.03
N ARG A 200 18.19 -14.58 -4.71
CA ARG A 200 18.48 -15.89 -4.13
C ARG A 200 17.24 -16.78 -4.01
N ASN A 201 16.04 -16.22 -4.21
CA ASN A 201 14.79 -16.86 -3.85
C ASN A 201 14.82 -17.42 -2.41
N ASP A 202 15.57 -16.76 -1.50
CA ASP A 202 15.77 -17.15 -0.09
C ASP A 202 14.53 -16.83 0.77
N TRP A 203 13.35 -17.08 0.21
CA TRP A 203 12.08 -16.81 0.85
C TRP A 203 11.58 -18.07 1.55
N HIS A 204 11.56 -18.06 2.88
CA HIS A 204 11.03 -19.17 3.67
C HIS A 204 9.56 -18.93 3.99
N PHE A 205 8.65 -19.15 3.04
CA PHE A 205 7.20 -19.00 3.24
C PHE A 205 6.51 -20.29 3.70
N GLU A 206 7.12 -21.01 4.64
CA GLU A 206 6.43 -22.08 5.36
C GLU A 206 5.64 -21.50 6.54
N TRP A 207 4.37 -21.16 6.30
CA TRP A 207 3.52 -20.51 7.30
C TRP A 207 2.47 -21.42 7.96
N VAL A 208 2.19 -22.59 7.39
CA VAL A 208 1.10 -23.46 7.87
C VAL A 208 1.59 -24.88 8.12
N ARG A 209 1.30 -25.39 9.32
CA ARG A 209 1.38 -26.82 9.66
C ARG A 209 0.22 -27.17 10.59
N LEU A 210 -0.61 -28.13 10.16
CA LEU A 210 -1.74 -28.62 10.94
C LEU A 210 -1.23 -29.40 12.16
N PHE A 211 -1.81 -29.18 13.34
CA PHE A 211 -1.55 -30.07 14.47
C PHE A 211 -2.11 -31.47 14.20
N ARG A 212 -1.46 -32.50 14.76
CA ARG A 212 -1.99 -33.87 14.70
C ARG A 212 -3.30 -33.94 15.52
N PRO A 213 -4.29 -34.76 15.13
CA PRO A 213 -5.58 -34.85 15.83
C PRO A 213 -5.49 -35.07 17.35
N ASN A 214 -4.43 -35.74 17.83
CA ASN A 214 -4.20 -36.00 19.26
C ASN A 214 -3.64 -34.80 20.04
N ASP A 215 -3.18 -33.74 19.37
CA ASP A 215 -2.57 -32.55 20.00
C ASP A 215 -3.54 -31.35 20.10
N ILE A 216 -4.77 -31.50 19.57
CA ILE A 216 -5.84 -30.48 19.59
C ILE A 216 -6.50 -30.47 20.97
N MET A 217 -5.82 -29.92 21.98
CA MET A 217 -6.45 -29.50 23.23
C MET A 217 -7.22 -28.19 23.03
N ARG A 218 -8.34 -28.02 23.73
CA ARG A 218 -9.29 -26.87 23.62
C ARG A 218 -8.67 -25.47 23.73
N GLU A 219 -7.43 -25.33 24.19
CA GLU A 219 -6.73 -24.05 24.40
C GLU A 219 -5.61 -23.76 23.38
N ARG A 220 -5.34 -24.67 22.43
CA ARG A 220 -4.32 -24.51 21.37
C ARG A 220 -5.04 -24.42 20.03
N GLY A 221 -4.70 -23.42 19.21
CA GLY A 221 -5.29 -23.21 17.89
C GLY A 221 -5.10 -24.42 16.96
N VAL A 222 -5.77 -24.43 15.81
CA VAL A 222 -5.74 -25.55 14.85
C VAL A 222 -4.38 -25.70 14.15
N LEU A 223 -3.60 -24.61 14.04
CA LEU A 223 -2.31 -24.57 13.37
C LEU A 223 -1.15 -24.29 14.33
N ASP A 224 0.01 -24.88 14.04
CA ASP A 224 1.23 -24.67 14.82
C ASP A 224 1.80 -23.25 14.61
N GLN A 225 1.53 -22.36 15.56
CA GLN A 225 2.06 -21.00 15.57
C GLN A 225 3.60 -20.96 15.59
N LYS A 226 4.28 -22.03 16.02
CA LYS A 226 5.75 -22.07 15.99
C LYS A 226 6.30 -22.05 14.57
N VAL A 227 5.61 -22.68 13.63
CA VAL A 227 6.00 -22.68 12.20
C VAL A 227 5.86 -21.27 11.63
N LEU A 228 4.70 -20.63 11.86
CA LEU A 228 4.50 -19.22 11.50
C LEU A 228 5.55 -18.30 12.15
N GLN A 229 5.85 -18.51 13.43
CA GLN A 229 6.86 -17.73 14.14
C GLN A 229 8.27 -17.97 13.58
N GLN A 230 8.60 -19.20 13.15
CA GLN A 230 9.87 -19.52 12.52
C GLN A 230 10.00 -18.82 11.17
N CYS A 231 9.00 -18.93 10.31
CA CYS A 231 8.91 -18.19 9.05
C CYS A 231 9.14 -16.68 9.27
N ILE A 232 8.44 -16.07 10.24
CA ILE A 232 8.64 -14.66 10.59
C ILE A 232 10.07 -14.37 11.04
N ASN A 233 10.67 -15.23 11.86
CA ASN A 233 12.03 -15.04 12.36
C ASN A 233 13.11 -15.20 11.28
N GLU A 234 12.85 -16.02 10.26
CA GLU A 234 13.74 -16.26 9.12
C GLU A 234 13.67 -15.10 8.12
N ASN A 235 12.48 -14.53 7.87
CA ASN A 235 12.29 -13.50 6.83
C ASN A 235 12.33 -12.04 7.33
N ILE A 236 12.09 -11.76 8.62
CA ILE A 236 12.07 -10.38 9.15
C ILE A 236 13.24 -10.22 10.10
N SER A 237 14.07 -9.17 10.03
CA SER A 237 15.22 -8.99 10.94
C SER A 237 14.80 -8.69 12.39
N ASP A 238 15.64 -8.99 13.40
CA ASP A 238 15.32 -8.73 14.83
C ASP A 238 15.46 -7.25 15.20
N MET A 239 14.53 -6.45 14.69
CA MET A 239 14.48 -5.01 14.87
C MET A 239 13.18 -4.58 15.55
N THR A 240 13.27 -3.47 16.28
CA THR A 240 12.14 -2.68 16.72
C THR A 240 11.62 -1.78 15.59
N PHE A 241 10.41 -1.24 15.71
CA PHE A 241 9.87 -0.30 14.72
C PHE A 241 10.77 0.93 14.50
N LEU A 242 11.41 1.44 15.55
CA LEU A 242 12.31 2.59 15.43
C LEU A 242 13.65 2.22 14.78
N GLU A 243 14.18 1.03 15.07
CA GLU A 243 15.39 0.52 14.41
C GLU A 243 15.14 0.29 12.92
N ALA A 244 14.02 -0.37 12.57
CA ALA A 244 13.60 -0.58 11.18
C ALA A 244 13.45 0.75 10.42
N TYR A 245 12.76 1.74 11.00
CA TYR A 245 12.64 3.07 10.40
C TYR A 245 13.99 3.76 10.18
N ARG A 246 14.94 3.61 11.10
CA ARG A 246 16.29 4.18 10.95
C ARG A 246 17.12 3.43 9.91
N HIS A 247 16.89 2.13 9.77
CA HIS A 247 17.59 1.25 8.86
C HIS A 247 17.19 1.52 7.41
N THR A 248 15.89 1.58 7.13
CA THR A 248 15.35 1.60 5.77
C THR A 248 14.74 2.94 5.38
N ASN A 249 14.56 3.85 6.34
CA ASN A 249 13.80 5.10 6.18
C ASN A 249 12.31 4.88 5.84
N ARG A 250 11.80 3.63 5.81
CA ARG A 250 10.41 3.27 5.54
C ARG A 250 9.55 3.35 6.79
N ILE A 251 8.34 3.88 6.65
CA ILE A 251 7.39 4.01 7.76
C ILE A 251 6.48 2.79 7.77
N LEU A 252 6.80 1.83 8.63
CA LEU A 252 5.99 0.63 8.85
C LEU A 252 4.84 0.89 9.82
N ASN A 253 3.65 0.42 9.46
CA ASN A 253 2.48 0.36 10.32
C ASN A 253 1.91 -1.06 10.34
N ILE A 254 1.66 -1.62 11.53
CA ILE A 254 1.02 -2.92 11.70
C ILE A 254 -0.24 -2.76 12.56
N SER A 255 -1.38 -3.23 12.05
CA SER A 255 -2.64 -3.25 12.80
C SER A 255 -2.70 -4.47 13.71
N VAL A 256 -3.10 -4.30 14.96
CA VAL A 256 -3.36 -5.41 15.90
C VAL A 256 -4.67 -5.20 16.64
N SER A 257 -5.40 -6.29 16.83
CA SER A 257 -6.66 -6.33 17.56
C SER A 257 -6.44 -6.91 18.96
N PRO A 258 -7.09 -6.40 20.01
CA PRO A 258 -6.98 -7.01 21.33
C PRO A 258 -7.78 -8.32 21.39
N ALA A 259 -7.30 -9.27 22.19
CA ALA A 259 -8.07 -10.48 22.50
C ALA A 259 -9.24 -10.19 23.46
N ASP A 260 -9.12 -9.15 24.29
CA ASP A 260 -10.12 -8.67 25.24
C ASP A 260 -11.06 -7.67 24.56
N SER A 261 -12.37 -7.89 24.70
CA SER A 261 -13.43 -7.08 24.10
C SER A 261 -13.57 -5.67 24.67
N HIS A 262 -12.96 -5.38 25.83
CA HIS A 262 -12.99 -4.04 26.46
C HIS A 262 -11.87 -3.12 25.96
N GLN A 263 -11.05 -3.57 25.01
CA GLN A 263 -9.90 -2.83 24.52
C GLN A 263 -10.09 -2.42 23.06
N PHE A 264 -9.32 -1.43 22.62
CA PHE A 264 -9.38 -0.91 21.26
C PHE A 264 -8.20 -1.40 20.40
N PRO A 265 -8.42 -1.59 19.08
CA PRO A 265 -7.36 -1.93 18.13
C PRO A 265 -6.25 -0.87 18.08
N ARG A 266 -5.00 -1.32 17.91
CA ARG A 266 -3.83 -0.44 17.86
C ARG A 266 -3.12 -0.51 16.52
N LEU A 267 -2.61 0.65 16.11
CA LEU A 267 -1.70 0.78 14.99
C LEU A 267 -0.29 0.96 15.53
N LEU A 268 0.54 -0.07 15.38
CA LEU A 268 1.92 -0.11 15.86
C LEU A 268 2.84 0.46 14.79
N ASN A 269 3.67 1.44 15.16
CA ASN A 269 4.69 2.04 14.29
C ASN A 269 5.79 2.71 15.14
N TYR A 270 6.76 3.35 14.46
CA TYR A 270 7.87 4.02 15.13
C TYR A 270 7.46 5.22 16.02
N LEU A 271 6.24 5.76 15.86
CA LEU A 271 5.72 6.85 16.70
C LEU A 271 4.95 6.31 17.92
N THR A 272 4.09 5.32 17.71
CA THR A 272 3.17 4.80 18.73
C THR A 272 3.76 3.66 19.56
N ALA A 273 4.69 2.90 18.98
CA ALA A 273 5.28 1.70 19.56
C ALA A 273 6.76 1.52 19.15
N PRO A 274 7.63 2.54 19.32
CA PRO A 274 9.00 2.56 18.78
C PRO A 274 9.85 1.35 19.15
N ASN A 275 9.68 0.85 20.38
CA ASN A 275 10.51 -0.20 20.95
C ASN A 275 9.93 -1.60 20.77
N VAL A 276 8.73 -1.74 20.19
CA VAL A 276 8.11 -3.06 19.95
C VAL A 276 8.85 -3.77 18.82
N LEU A 277 9.11 -5.07 18.97
CA LEU A 277 9.75 -5.91 17.96
C LEU A 277 8.81 -6.14 16.78
N VAL A 278 9.28 -5.86 15.55
CA VAL A 278 8.49 -6.01 14.32
C VAL A 278 8.02 -7.45 14.13
N ARG A 279 8.91 -8.44 14.33
CA ARG A 279 8.60 -9.87 14.28
C ARG A 279 7.40 -10.24 15.16
N ARG A 280 7.33 -9.69 16.38
CA ARG A 280 6.24 -9.97 17.32
C ARG A 280 4.95 -9.26 16.96
N ALA A 281 5.04 -8.05 16.40
CA ALA A 281 3.88 -7.34 15.87
C ALA A 281 3.26 -8.08 14.67
N ALA A 282 4.08 -8.54 13.71
CA ALA A 282 3.63 -9.35 12.57
C ALA A 282 2.98 -10.66 13.02
N LEU A 283 3.59 -11.37 13.97
CA LEU A 283 3.04 -12.61 14.54
C LEU A 283 1.67 -12.37 15.21
N ALA A 284 1.53 -11.29 15.98
CA ALA A 284 0.27 -10.92 16.60
C ALA A 284 -0.80 -10.54 15.56
N SER A 285 -0.41 -9.76 14.57
CA SER A 285 -1.27 -9.30 13.48
C SER A 285 -1.72 -10.45 12.57
N ALA A 286 -0.99 -11.56 12.50
CA ALA A 286 -1.37 -12.78 11.77
C ALA A 286 -2.02 -13.87 12.66
N ALA A 287 -2.25 -13.60 13.95
CA ALA A 287 -2.84 -14.57 14.87
C ALA A 287 -4.37 -14.60 14.75
N ILE A 288 -4.87 -15.28 13.71
CA ILE A 288 -6.31 -15.40 13.42
C ILE A 288 -7.01 -16.17 14.57
N PRO A 289 -8.08 -15.60 15.19
CA PRO A 289 -8.82 -16.27 16.25
C PRO A 289 -9.33 -17.65 15.84
N GLY A 290 -9.13 -18.64 16.71
CA GLY A 290 -9.49 -20.05 16.45
C GLY A 290 -8.44 -20.83 15.66
N ILE A 291 -7.64 -20.18 14.82
CA ILE A 291 -6.55 -20.81 14.05
C ILE A 291 -5.24 -20.77 14.84
N PHE A 292 -4.89 -19.60 15.39
CA PHE A 292 -3.68 -19.38 16.17
C PHE A 292 -4.01 -18.79 17.55
N PRO A 293 -3.21 -19.09 18.60
CA PRO A 293 -3.42 -18.54 19.92
C PRO A 293 -3.04 -17.03 19.98
N PRO A 294 -3.70 -16.23 20.85
CA PRO A 294 -3.36 -14.82 21.03
C PRO A 294 -1.92 -14.59 21.50
N VAL A 295 -1.28 -13.57 20.93
CA VAL A 295 0.15 -13.29 21.08
C VAL A 295 0.38 -12.15 22.06
N GLN A 296 1.35 -12.31 22.95
CA GLN A 296 1.86 -11.21 23.77
C GLN A 296 2.98 -10.49 23.00
N LEU A 297 2.84 -9.18 22.84
CA LEU A 297 3.87 -8.36 22.19
C LEU A 297 5.12 -8.27 23.08
N ARG A 298 6.27 -8.02 22.45
CA ARG A 298 7.54 -7.80 23.14
C ARG A 298 8.20 -6.51 22.66
N ALA A 299 8.87 -5.82 23.58
CA ALA A 299 9.63 -4.62 23.31
C ALA A 299 11.07 -4.75 23.79
N ARG A 300 11.99 -4.04 23.14
CA ARG A 300 13.39 -3.92 23.58
C ARG A 300 13.49 -2.77 24.58
N ASN A 301 13.91 -3.06 25.80
CA ASN A 301 14.13 -2.02 26.80
C ASN A 301 15.48 -1.30 26.57
N PHE A 302 15.76 -0.25 27.34
CA PHE A 302 17.01 0.51 27.23
C PHE A 302 18.28 -0.30 27.56
N ALA A 303 18.14 -1.45 28.22
CA ALA A 303 19.24 -2.38 28.46
C ALA A 303 19.43 -3.40 27.31
N GLY A 304 18.71 -3.23 26.18
CA GLY A 304 18.76 -4.13 25.03
C GLY A 304 18.01 -5.45 25.21
N LYS A 305 17.35 -5.67 26.35
CA LYS A 305 16.64 -6.93 26.64
C LYS A 305 15.21 -6.90 26.13
N SER A 306 14.77 -8.03 25.57
CA SER A 306 13.39 -8.23 25.16
C SER A 306 12.49 -8.45 26.38
N VAL A 307 11.51 -7.56 26.61
CA VAL A 307 10.56 -7.60 27.72
C VAL A 307 9.11 -7.63 27.21
N ALA A 308 8.16 -8.06 28.04
CA ALA A 308 6.74 -8.06 27.67
C ALA A 308 6.24 -6.62 27.47
N TYR A 309 5.56 -6.38 26.34
CA TYR A 309 4.89 -5.11 26.08
C TYR A 309 3.43 -5.22 26.50
N MET A 310 3.03 -4.44 27.50
CA MET A 310 1.69 -4.50 28.13
C MET A 310 1.36 -5.92 28.59
N PRO A 311 1.98 -6.40 29.69
CA PRO A 311 1.96 -7.81 30.07
C PRO A 311 0.58 -8.43 30.23
N GLN A 312 -0.43 -7.62 30.59
CA GLN A 312 -1.81 -8.06 30.78
C GLN A 312 -2.60 -8.19 29.47
N ASN A 313 -2.04 -7.76 28.34
CA ASN A 313 -2.73 -7.66 27.06
C ASN A 313 -2.19 -8.74 26.11
N ARG A 314 -3.12 -9.41 25.42
CA ARG A 314 -2.82 -10.27 24.28
C ARG A 314 -3.51 -9.74 23.05
N TRP A 315 -2.89 -10.01 21.91
CA TRP A 315 -3.26 -9.45 20.63
C TRP A 315 -3.55 -10.60 19.65
N ILE A 316 -4.49 -10.35 18.77
CA ILE A 316 -4.95 -11.21 17.69
C ILE A 316 -4.91 -10.41 16.39
N ASP A 317 -5.30 -11.08 15.31
CA ASP A 317 -5.22 -10.57 13.95
C ASP A 317 -5.83 -9.17 13.78
N GLY A 318 -5.09 -8.27 13.13
CA GLY A 318 -5.50 -6.88 12.90
C GLY A 318 -6.73 -6.73 12.02
N SER A 319 -6.96 -7.67 11.09
CA SER A 319 -8.09 -7.67 10.16
C SER A 319 -9.46 -7.83 10.83
N VAL A 320 -9.50 -8.41 12.03
CA VAL A 320 -10.73 -8.67 12.80
C VAL A 320 -11.51 -7.38 13.11
N HIS A 321 -10.81 -6.27 13.36
CA HIS A 321 -11.45 -4.99 13.64
C HIS A 321 -11.22 -3.94 12.56
N SER A 322 -10.06 -3.95 11.90
CA SER A 322 -9.75 -3.03 10.82
C SER A 322 -8.58 -3.57 10.01
N ASP A 323 -8.91 -4.20 8.88
CA ASP A 323 -7.93 -4.72 7.93
C ASP A 323 -7.08 -3.58 7.32
N ILE A 324 -7.73 -2.43 7.08
CA ILE A 324 -7.13 -1.26 6.45
C ILE A 324 -7.42 0.00 7.31
N PRO A 325 -6.56 0.37 8.27
CA PRO A 325 -6.84 1.43 9.24
C PRO A 325 -6.58 2.85 8.68
N LYS A 326 -7.21 3.21 7.56
CA LYS A 326 -6.96 4.47 6.79
C LYS A 326 -6.95 5.71 7.67
N GLU A 327 -7.96 5.91 8.52
CA GLU A 327 -8.07 7.10 9.38
C GLU A 327 -6.90 7.24 10.37
N LYS A 328 -6.46 6.13 10.98
CA LYS A 328 -5.34 6.13 11.92
C LYS A 328 -4.02 6.40 11.19
N VAL A 329 -3.82 5.80 10.03
CA VAL A 329 -2.62 6.02 9.20
C VAL A 329 -2.59 7.48 8.70
N ASN A 330 -3.73 8.00 8.23
CA ASN A 330 -3.91 9.41 7.84
C ASN A 330 -3.47 10.34 8.97
N ARG A 331 -4.09 10.19 10.15
CA ARG A 331 -3.82 11.06 11.29
C ARG A 331 -2.35 11.10 11.70
N LEU A 332 -1.65 9.97 11.63
CA LEU A 332 -0.26 9.87 12.08
C LEU A 332 0.73 10.34 11.01
N HIS A 333 0.46 10.04 9.74
CA HIS A 333 1.45 10.19 8.66
C HIS A 333 1.01 11.15 7.55
N ASN A 334 -0.13 11.82 7.70
CA ASN A 334 -0.70 12.77 6.73
C ASN A 334 -0.98 12.13 5.36
N ILE A 335 -1.59 10.93 5.38
CA ILE A 335 -1.96 10.15 4.19
C ILE A 335 -3.32 10.61 3.67
N ASN A 336 -3.40 10.87 2.38
CA ASN A 336 -4.65 11.21 1.69
C ASN A 336 -4.85 10.45 0.38
N HIS A 337 -3.95 9.52 0.06
CA HIS A 337 -4.05 8.64 -1.10
C HIS A 337 -3.58 7.23 -0.72
N TYR A 338 -4.35 6.21 -1.09
CA TYR A 338 -4.17 4.83 -0.65
C TYR A 338 -4.05 3.89 -1.84
N ILE A 339 -2.90 3.21 -1.92
CA ILE A 339 -2.68 2.10 -2.84
C ILE A 339 -2.91 0.84 -2.03
N VAL A 340 -3.94 0.08 -2.35
CA VAL A 340 -4.33 -1.12 -1.61
C VAL A 340 -3.99 -2.34 -2.44
N SER A 341 -3.16 -3.24 -1.90
CA SER A 341 -3.03 -4.59 -2.42
C SER A 341 -4.00 -5.48 -1.64
N GLN A 342 -5.06 -5.94 -2.30
CA GLN A 342 -6.18 -6.64 -1.68
C GLN A 342 -6.19 -8.11 -2.10
N THR A 343 -5.95 -8.99 -1.13
CA THR A 343 -5.88 -10.45 -1.33
C THR A 343 -6.98 -11.19 -0.57
N ASN A 344 -7.87 -10.51 0.17
CA ASN A 344 -8.95 -11.19 0.88
C ASN A 344 -9.94 -11.86 -0.08
N PRO A 345 -10.10 -13.19 -0.06
CA PRO A 345 -10.94 -13.93 -1.03
C PRO A 345 -12.43 -13.60 -0.90
N HIS A 346 -12.85 -13.19 0.29
CA HIS A 346 -14.23 -12.79 0.58
C HIS A 346 -14.52 -11.34 0.20
N VAL A 347 -13.52 -10.61 -0.29
CA VAL A 347 -13.60 -9.20 -0.69
C VAL A 347 -13.33 -9.05 -2.17
N VAL A 348 -12.35 -9.79 -2.72
CA VAL A 348 -11.95 -9.74 -4.14
C VAL A 348 -13.13 -9.90 -5.11
N PRO A 349 -14.13 -10.78 -4.88
CA PRO A 349 -15.33 -10.86 -5.74
C PRO A 349 -16.19 -9.59 -5.74
N PHE A 350 -16.07 -8.76 -4.70
CA PHE A 350 -16.88 -7.57 -4.44
C PHE A 350 -16.13 -6.27 -4.78
N LEU A 351 -14.85 -6.35 -5.13
CA LEU A 351 -14.10 -5.25 -5.73
C LEU A 351 -14.54 -5.14 -7.19
N SER A 352 -15.42 -4.18 -7.47
CA SER A 352 -15.50 -3.55 -8.78
C SER A 352 -14.41 -2.48 -8.85
N GLU A 353 -13.67 -2.37 -9.96
CA GLU A 353 -13.03 -1.09 -10.27
C GLU A 353 -14.14 -0.03 -10.24
N GLU A 354 -13.88 1.12 -9.63
CA GLU A 354 -14.80 2.27 -9.58
C GLU A 354 -14.97 2.87 -11.00
N ILE A 355 -15.45 2.05 -11.92
CA ILE A 355 -16.09 2.49 -13.15
C ILE A 355 -17.57 2.47 -12.78
N GLU A 356 -18.16 3.65 -12.69
CA GLU A 356 -19.61 3.77 -12.85
C GLU A 356 -19.93 3.35 -14.28
N ASP A 357 -19.91 2.04 -14.58
CA ASP A 357 -20.51 1.52 -15.79
C ASP A 357 -22.01 1.76 -15.63
N THR A 358 -22.48 2.90 -16.12
CA THR A 358 -23.89 3.28 -16.02
C THR A 358 -24.71 2.32 -16.86
N GLY A 359 -25.42 1.40 -16.21
CA GLY A 359 -26.26 0.43 -16.89
C GLY A 359 -26.98 -0.53 -15.93
N LEU A 360 -28.09 -1.10 -16.39
CA LEU A 360 -28.90 -2.04 -15.59
C LEU A 360 -28.15 -3.35 -15.29
N LEU A 361 -27.30 -3.82 -16.21
CA LEU A 361 -26.56 -5.08 -16.05
C LEU A 361 -25.43 -4.98 -15.00
N PRO A 362 -24.55 -3.95 -15.03
CA PRO A 362 -23.62 -3.67 -13.93
C PRO A 362 -24.31 -3.44 -12.59
N PHE A 363 -25.42 -2.71 -12.55
CA PHE A 363 -26.21 -2.49 -11.32
C PHE A 363 -26.74 -3.80 -10.72
N ILE A 364 -27.34 -4.68 -11.53
CA ILE A 364 -27.85 -5.97 -11.05
C ILE A 364 -26.70 -6.87 -10.55
N GLN A 365 -25.56 -6.88 -11.24
CA GLN A 365 -24.37 -7.59 -10.76
C GLN A 365 -23.88 -7.05 -9.42
N ASP A 366 -23.81 -5.73 -9.28
CA ASP A 366 -23.45 -5.07 -8.03
C ASP A 366 -24.43 -5.39 -6.89
N VAL A 367 -25.73 -5.42 -7.16
CA VAL A 367 -26.76 -5.80 -6.16
C VAL A 367 -26.61 -7.26 -5.74
N ILE A 368 -26.49 -8.19 -6.69
CA ILE A 368 -26.34 -9.63 -6.40
C ILE A 368 -25.07 -9.90 -5.60
N ILE A 369 -23.97 -9.23 -5.97
CA ILE A 369 -22.68 -9.40 -5.31
C ILE A 369 -22.70 -8.71 -3.94
N LYS A 370 -23.15 -7.47 -3.79
CA LYS A 370 -23.02 -6.70 -2.54
C LYS A 370 -24.13 -6.97 -1.50
N ALA A 371 -25.32 -7.42 -1.90
CA ALA A 371 -26.46 -7.64 -0.99
C ALA A 371 -26.25 -8.71 0.13
N PRO A 372 -25.57 -9.85 -0.10
CA PRO A 372 -25.40 -10.88 0.92
C PRO A 372 -24.68 -10.39 2.19
N MET A 373 -23.67 -9.53 2.05
CA MET A 373 -22.93 -8.99 3.21
C MET A 373 -23.77 -8.02 4.05
N VAL A 374 -24.65 -7.26 3.40
CA VAL A 374 -25.60 -6.36 4.09
C VAL A 374 -26.69 -7.15 4.81
N GLN A 375 -27.09 -8.31 4.29
CA GLN A 375 -28.13 -9.14 4.91
C GLN A 375 -27.64 -10.07 6.03
N ILE A 376 -26.33 -10.43 6.06
CA ILE A 376 -25.74 -11.20 7.16
C ILE A 376 -25.90 -10.45 8.50
N GLU A 377 -25.79 -9.12 8.49
CA GLU A 377 -26.04 -8.28 9.66
C GLU A 377 -27.46 -8.48 10.21
N HIS A 378 -28.46 -8.35 9.34
CA HIS A 378 -29.87 -8.50 9.70
C HIS A 378 -30.19 -9.92 10.19
N LEU A 379 -29.57 -10.93 9.56
CA LEU A 379 -29.73 -12.33 9.94
C LEU A 379 -29.13 -12.60 11.33
N LEU A 380 -27.95 -12.07 11.64
CA LEU A 380 -27.33 -12.25 12.96
C LEU A 380 -28.07 -11.49 14.06
N GLU A 381 -28.64 -10.31 13.75
CA GLU A 381 -29.55 -9.60 14.67
C GLU A 381 -30.84 -10.39 14.93
N LEU A 382 -31.42 -10.99 13.90
CA LEU A 382 -32.60 -11.86 14.05
C LEU A 382 -32.27 -13.09 14.90
N VAL A 383 -31.12 -13.73 14.68
CA VAL A 383 -30.65 -14.87 15.50
C VAL A 383 -30.45 -14.45 16.95
N LYS A 384 -29.88 -13.27 17.22
CA LYS A 384 -29.75 -12.73 18.58
C LYS A 384 -31.11 -12.48 19.23
N THR A 385 -32.06 -11.96 18.47
CA THR A 385 -33.40 -11.66 18.97
C THR A 385 -34.17 -12.93 19.33
N HIS A 386 -33.91 -14.05 18.65
CA HIS A 386 -34.61 -15.31 18.83
C HIS A 386 -33.83 -16.36 19.66
N PHE A 387 -32.52 -16.19 19.85
CA PHE A 387 -31.67 -17.13 20.57
C PHE A 387 -30.65 -16.41 21.48
N ASN A 388 -30.68 -16.73 22.78
CA ASN A 388 -29.78 -16.14 23.77
C ASN A 388 -28.45 -16.94 23.82
N ILE A 389 -27.62 -16.79 22.78
CA ILE A 389 -26.36 -17.51 22.62
C ILE A 389 -25.22 -16.71 23.29
N PRO A 390 -24.51 -17.28 24.29
CA PRO A 390 -23.36 -16.63 24.91
C PRO A 390 -22.26 -16.30 23.88
N GLY A 391 -21.78 -15.05 23.86
CA GLY A 391 -20.72 -14.61 22.96
C GLY A 391 -21.18 -14.11 21.58
N LEU A 392 -22.48 -14.26 21.25
CA LEU A 392 -23.04 -13.79 19.98
C LEU A 392 -22.92 -12.27 19.80
N ASP A 393 -22.97 -11.48 20.88
CA ASP A 393 -22.70 -10.04 20.86
C ASP A 393 -21.31 -9.69 20.35
N SER A 394 -20.30 -10.47 20.74
CA SER A 394 -18.93 -10.29 20.25
C SER A 394 -18.82 -10.69 18.78
N VAL A 395 -19.55 -11.71 18.34
CA VAL A 395 -19.59 -12.14 16.93
C VAL A 395 -20.30 -11.09 16.07
N ILE A 396 -21.43 -10.55 16.51
CA ILE A 396 -22.18 -9.50 15.80
C ILE A 396 -21.35 -8.22 15.69
N LYS A 397 -20.71 -7.77 16.79
CA LYS A 397 -19.83 -6.60 16.74
C LYS A 397 -18.64 -6.80 15.80
N LYS A 398 -18.08 -8.02 15.74
CA LYS A 398 -17.02 -8.36 14.77
C LYS A 398 -17.55 -8.41 13.34
N ALA A 399 -18.73 -8.98 13.11
CA ALA A 399 -19.36 -9.02 11.79
C ALA A 399 -19.71 -7.61 11.27
N HIS A 400 -20.26 -6.75 12.12
CA HIS A 400 -20.53 -5.33 11.81
C HIS A 400 -19.23 -4.57 11.50
N ALA A 401 -18.17 -4.81 12.29
CA ALA A 401 -16.86 -4.22 12.05
C ALA A 401 -16.18 -4.72 10.77
N VAL A 402 -16.53 -5.92 10.26
CA VAL A 402 -16.04 -6.47 8.98
C VAL A 402 -16.90 -5.98 7.81
N ALA A 403 -18.22 -5.92 7.95
CA ALA A 403 -19.13 -5.51 6.88
C ALA A 403 -19.02 -4.01 6.53
N SER A 404 -18.70 -3.17 7.52
CA SER A 404 -18.57 -1.71 7.34
C SER A 404 -17.20 -1.25 6.80
N GLN A 405 -16.24 -2.16 6.55
CA GLN A 405 -14.90 -1.76 6.12
C GLN A 405 -14.87 -1.37 4.63
N THR A 406 -14.23 -0.24 4.32
CA THR A 406 -13.86 0.08 2.93
C THR A 406 -12.62 -0.73 2.55
N TYR A 407 -12.81 -1.79 1.76
CA TYR A 407 -11.72 -2.67 1.34
C TYR A 407 -10.96 -2.20 0.09
N SER A 408 -11.43 -1.16 -0.58
CA SER A 408 -10.80 -0.51 -1.73
C SER A 408 -9.95 0.69 -1.29
N GLY A 409 -8.93 1.05 -2.04
CA GLY A 409 -8.23 2.34 -1.98
C GLY A 409 -8.45 3.14 -3.26
N ASP A 410 -7.84 4.33 -3.36
CA ASP A 410 -7.84 5.13 -4.59
C ASP A 410 -7.32 4.30 -5.78
N ILE A 411 -6.33 3.45 -5.53
CA ILE A 411 -5.85 2.42 -6.46
C ILE A 411 -5.89 1.08 -5.72
N THR A 412 -6.64 0.12 -6.25
CA THR A 412 -6.71 -1.24 -5.69
C THR A 412 -6.13 -2.24 -6.68
N ILE A 413 -5.22 -3.09 -6.18
CA ILE A 413 -4.53 -4.15 -6.92
C ILE A 413 -4.97 -5.48 -6.31
N TYR A 414 -5.51 -6.38 -7.12
CA TYR A 414 -6.06 -7.67 -6.67
C TYR A 414 -5.80 -8.78 -7.70
N PRO A 415 -5.74 -10.06 -7.27
CA PRO A 415 -5.50 -11.20 -8.15
C PRO A 415 -6.65 -11.45 -9.13
N GLU A 416 -6.37 -12.13 -10.24
CA GLU A 416 -7.43 -12.49 -11.20
C GLU A 416 -8.36 -13.57 -10.63
N ARG A 417 -9.66 -13.46 -10.93
CA ARG A 417 -10.74 -14.21 -10.26
C ARG A 417 -10.65 -15.74 -10.40
N ASN A 418 -9.86 -16.28 -11.34
CA ASN A 418 -9.88 -17.69 -11.75
C ASN A 418 -9.08 -18.66 -10.86
N LEU A 419 -8.39 -18.20 -9.81
CA LEU A 419 -7.45 -19.05 -9.05
C LEU A 419 -7.71 -19.17 -7.55
N LEU A 420 -8.74 -18.49 -7.03
CA LEU A 420 -9.08 -18.48 -5.60
C LEU A 420 -9.83 -19.75 -5.17
N SER A 421 -9.16 -20.90 -5.22
CA SER A 421 -9.59 -22.04 -4.41
C SER A 421 -9.21 -21.76 -2.95
N VAL A 422 -10.17 -21.30 -2.15
CA VAL A 422 -9.99 -20.96 -0.71
C VAL A 422 -9.31 -22.09 0.08
N THR A 423 -9.45 -23.36 -0.36
CA THR A 423 -8.80 -24.52 0.28
C THR A 423 -7.31 -24.65 -0.02
N ARG A 424 -6.81 -24.11 -1.14
CA ARG A 424 -5.35 -24.06 -1.43
C ARG A 424 -4.64 -22.96 -0.64
N MET A 425 -5.40 -21.99 -0.12
CA MET A 425 -4.85 -20.81 0.57
C MET A 425 -4.30 -21.05 1.98
N PHE A 426 -4.52 -22.25 2.51
CA PHE A 426 -4.02 -22.65 3.83
C PHE A 426 -2.97 -23.77 3.73
N ASN A 427 -2.48 -24.06 2.52
CA ASN A 427 -1.41 -25.02 2.30
C ASN A 427 -0.08 -24.30 2.07
N ASN A 428 1.03 -24.95 2.41
CA ASN A 428 2.34 -24.50 1.96
C ASN A 428 2.43 -24.68 0.44
N LEU A 429 3.03 -23.69 -0.22
CA LEU A 429 3.09 -23.62 -1.67
C LEU A 429 4.46 -24.13 -2.14
N GLY A 430 4.48 -24.85 -3.26
CA GLY A 430 5.74 -25.25 -3.90
C GLY A 430 6.46 -24.05 -4.54
N PRO A 431 7.76 -24.14 -4.83
CA PRO A 431 8.54 -23.03 -5.41
C PRO A 431 7.91 -22.44 -6.69
N GLU A 432 7.47 -23.29 -7.63
CA GLU A 432 6.80 -22.85 -8.87
C GLU A 432 5.51 -22.05 -8.60
N GLN A 433 4.74 -22.46 -7.58
CA GLN A 433 3.51 -21.76 -7.20
C GLN A 433 3.83 -20.40 -6.57
N MET A 434 4.90 -20.33 -5.79
CA MET A 434 5.36 -19.08 -5.19
C MET A 434 5.75 -18.06 -6.26
N GLU A 435 6.55 -18.47 -7.24
CA GLU A 435 6.93 -17.64 -8.39
C GLU A 435 5.70 -17.18 -9.19
N ALA A 436 4.74 -18.09 -9.42
CA ALA A 436 3.50 -17.76 -10.12
C ALA A 436 2.68 -16.68 -9.40
N MET A 437 2.54 -16.76 -8.07
CA MET A 437 1.82 -15.72 -7.30
C MET A 437 2.55 -14.39 -7.27
N MET A 438 3.88 -14.40 -7.20
CA MET A 438 4.65 -13.16 -7.31
C MET A 438 4.48 -12.55 -8.69
N LEU A 439 4.55 -13.34 -9.76
CA LEU A 439 4.32 -12.86 -11.12
C LEU A 439 2.90 -12.33 -11.30
N GLU A 440 1.89 -12.97 -10.69
CA GLU A 440 0.51 -12.48 -10.69
C GLU A 440 0.40 -11.10 -10.00
N GLY A 441 1.07 -10.92 -8.87
CA GLY A 441 1.17 -9.62 -8.18
C GLY A 441 1.77 -8.53 -9.07
N ARG A 442 2.83 -8.87 -9.82
CA ARG A 442 3.44 -7.96 -10.80
C ARG A 442 2.48 -7.63 -11.94
N ARG A 443 1.88 -8.64 -12.56
CA ARG A 443 0.89 -8.52 -13.65
C ARG A 443 -0.30 -7.65 -13.27
N ALA A 444 -0.86 -7.83 -12.08
CA ALA A 444 -1.97 -7.02 -11.57
C ALA A 444 -1.55 -5.55 -11.34
N THR A 445 -0.27 -5.28 -11.13
CA THR A 445 0.28 -3.94 -10.91
C THR A 445 0.53 -3.20 -12.23
N TRP A 446 0.91 -3.90 -13.31
CA TRP A 446 1.34 -3.26 -14.57
C TRP A 446 0.35 -2.25 -15.16
N PRO A 447 -0.95 -2.55 -15.28
CA PRO A 447 -1.93 -1.58 -15.79
C PRO A 447 -2.09 -0.33 -14.91
N LYS A 448 -1.67 -0.41 -13.64
CA LYS A 448 -1.82 0.67 -12.65
C LYS A 448 -0.54 1.48 -12.45
N ILE A 449 0.61 1.07 -13.00
CA ILE A 449 1.91 1.72 -12.81
C ILE A 449 1.85 3.21 -13.12
N GLU A 450 1.31 3.60 -14.27
CA GLU A 450 1.27 5.02 -14.67
C GLU A 450 0.39 5.88 -13.74
N ARG A 451 -0.71 5.31 -13.23
CA ARG A 451 -1.57 5.98 -12.25
C ARG A 451 -0.85 6.13 -10.91
N ILE A 452 -0.17 5.08 -10.45
CA ILE A 452 0.64 5.11 -9.23
C ILE A 452 1.81 6.10 -9.36
N ARG A 453 2.50 6.11 -10.51
CA ARG A 453 3.61 7.01 -10.81
C ARG A 453 3.14 8.46 -10.68
N ASN A 454 2.09 8.85 -11.40
CA ASN A 454 1.54 10.20 -11.40
C ASN A 454 1.06 10.65 -10.02
N THR A 455 0.34 9.79 -9.29
CA THR A 455 -0.22 10.14 -7.97
C THR A 455 0.85 10.24 -6.87
N THR A 456 1.98 9.54 -7.00
CA THR A 456 3.04 9.51 -5.98
C THR A 456 4.17 10.51 -6.23
N GLN A 457 4.44 10.89 -7.48
CA GLN A 457 5.66 11.59 -7.91
C GLN A 457 5.92 12.91 -7.14
N ILE A 458 4.90 13.74 -6.96
CA ILE A 458 5.04 15.02 -6.22
C ILE A 458 5.39 14.76 -4.75
N SER A 459 4.71 13.81 -4.11
CA SER A 459 4.95 13.47 -2.70
C SER A 459 6.35 12.86 -2.48
N ARG A 460 6.81 12.01 -3.40
CA ARG A 460 8.18 11.48 -3.40
C ARG A 460 9.21 12.59 -3.58
N THR A 461 8.98 13.52 -4.52
CA THR A 461 9.86 14.68 -4.74
C THR A 461 9.98 15.55 -3.48
N PHE A 462 8.89 15.74 -2.71
CA PHE A 462 8.96 16.43 -1.43
C PHE A 462 9.84 15.69 -0.42
N ASP A 463 9.66 14.37 -0.29
CA ASP A 463 10.43 13.54 0.63
C ASP A 463 11.92 13.56 0.28
N ASP A 464 12.27 13.44 -1.00
CA ASP A 464 13.66 13.51 -1.50
C ASP A 464 14.29 14.87 -1.23
N CYS A 465 13.57 15.96 -1.50
CA CYS A 465 14.07 17.31 -1.22
C CYS A 465 14.29 17.51 0.29
N LEU A 466 13.35 17.09 1.14
CA LEU A 466 13.48 17.19 2.59
C LEU A 466 14.62 16.33 3.14
N HIS A 467 14.82 15.13 2.57
CA HIS A 467 15.91 14.23 2.92
C HIS A 467 17.27 14.83 2.55
N ARG A 468 17.45 15.24 1.28
CA ARG A 468 18.68 15.90 0.79
C ARG A 468 19.05 17.11 1.62
N MET A 469 18.07 17.97 1.95
CA MET A 469 18.30 19.10 2.84
C MET A 469 18.78 18.66 4.22
N SER A 470 18.17 17.64 4.82
CA SER A 470 18.55 17.18 6.16
C SER A 470 20.00 16.71 6.23
N GLU A 471 20.49 16.05 5.17
CA GLU A 471 21.87 15.59 5.04
C GLU A 471 22.84 16.76 4.81
N GLN A 472 22.54 17.67 3.87
CA GLN A 472 23.37 18.85 3.60
C GLN A 472 23.61 19.71 4.85
N TYR A 473 22.58 19.99 5.64
CA TYR A 473 22.72 20.84 6.83
C TYR A 473 23.26 20.10 8.07
N ARG A 474 23.18 18.76 8.11
CA ARG A 474 23.92 17.96 9.12
C ARG A 474 25.42 18.10 8.94
N TYR A 475 25.91 18.11 7.70
CA TYR A 475 27.33 18.30 7.38
C TYR A 475 27.84 19.70 7.74
N VAL A 476 27.07 20.75 7.47
CA VAL A 476 27.46 22.14 7.81
C VAL A 476 27.59 22.34 9.34
N LYS A 477 26.68 21.74 10.13
CA LYS A 477 26.73 21.85 11.60
C LYS A 477 27.94 21.13 12.22
N ARG A 478 28.49 20.11 11.56
CA ARG A 478 29.73 19.42 11.97
C ARG A 478 31.01 20.20 11.63
N ARG A 479 30.96 21.10 10.64
CA ARG A 479 32.12 21.90 10.17
C ARG A 479 32.18 23.32 10.74
N SER A 480 31.16 23.77 11.47
CA SER A 480 31.22 25.07 12.14
C SER A 480 32.17 24.96 13.34
N PRO A 481 33.27 25.74 13.42
CA PRO A 481 34.12 25.77 14.61
C PRO A 481 33.28 26.22 15.81
N ARG A 482 33.48 25.57 16.95
CA ARG A 482 32.85 25.97 18.22
C ARG A 482 33.37 27.31 18.69
#